data_AF-A0A2M7FB63-F1
#
_entry.id   AF-A0A2M7FB63-F1
#
_cell.length_a   1.000
_cell.length_b   1.000
_cell.length_c   1.000
_cell.angle_alpha   90.00
_cell.angle_beta   90.00
_cell.angle_gamma   90.00
#
_symmetry.space_group_name_H-M   'P 1'
#
loop_
_entity.id
_entity.type
_entity.pdbx_description
1 polymer ?
#
loop_
_entity_poly.entity_id
_entity_poly.type
_entity_poly.pdbx_seq_one_letter_code
_entity_poly.pdbx_strand_id
1 'polypeptide(L)' 'MRTIRDIRLFENIPILVRAALNVPVENGCVVNNYRLRRAVPTIRFLAERGAKVVLIGHSGEKG' A
#
# COMPACT_ATOMS: atom_id res chain seq x y z
N MET A 1 -5.20 -11.85 -16.09
CA MET A 1 -5.13 -10.92 -14.93
C MET A 1 -4.41 -9.67 -15.39
N ARG A 2 -5.00 -8.47 -15.21
CA ARG A 2 -4.29 -7.21 -15.46
C ARG A 2 -3.48 -6.81 -14.22
N THR A 3 -2.39 -6.11 -14.45
CA THR A 3 -1.47 -5.61 -13.43
C THR A 3 -1.34 -4.10 -13.53
N ILE A 4 -0.74 -3.49 -12.51
CA ILE A 4 -0.41 -2.05 -12.52
C ILE A 4 0.52 -1.65 -13.69
N ARG A 5 1.24 -2.62 -14.29
CA ARG A 5 2.14 -2.38 -15.42
C ARG A 5 1.40 -2.22 -16.76
N ASP A 6 0.13 -2.65 -16.80
CA ASP A 6 -0.72 -2.56 -17.99
C ASP A 6 -1.47 -1.22 -18.08
N ILE A 7 -1.38 -0.38 -17.05
CA ILE A 7 -2.04 0.92 -16.98
C ILE A 7 -1.08 2.00 -17.50
N ARG A 8 -1.60 2.95 -18.26
CA ARG A 8 -0.84 4.08 -18.84
C ARG A 8 -1.16 5.43 -18.20
N LEU A 9 -2.32 5.55 -17.55
CA LEU A 9 -2.84 6.80 -17.00
C LEU A 9 -2.75 6.77 -15.47
N PHE A 10 -1.99 7.70 -14.90
CA PHE A 10 -1.75 7.78 -13.45
C PHE A 10 -1.87 9.20 -12.90
N GLU A 11 -1.41 10.19 -13.66
CA GLU A 11 -1.30 11.57 -13.21
C GLU A 11 -2.64 12.15 -12.72
N ASN A 12 -2.63 12.68 -11.50
CA ASN A 12 -3.79 13.25 -10.78
C ASN A 12 -4.95 12.27 -10.50
N ILE A 13 -4.77 10.97 -10.73
CA ILE A 13 -5.81 9.96 -10.50
C ILE A 13 -5.75 9.45 -9.06
N PRO A 14 -6.87 9.49 -8.32
CA PRO A 14 -7.01 8.76 -7.06
C PRO A 14 -6.98 7.25 -7.29
N ILE A 15 -6.01 6.56 -6.69
CA ILE A 15 -5.88 5.10 -6.79
C ILE A 15 -5.98 4.48 -5.40
N LEU A 16 -7.02 3.67 -5.21
CA LEU A 16 -7.23 2.88 -4.00
C LEU A 16 -6.35 1.63 -4.03
N VAL A 17 -5.41 1.55 -3.11
CA VAL A 17 -4.46 0.45 -2.97
C VAL A 17 -4.79 -0.35 -1.71
N ARG A 18 -5.25 -1.59 -1.89
CA ARG A 18 -5.38 -2.54 -0.79
C ARG A 18 -4.02 -3.12 -0.44
N ALA A 19 -3.53 -2.83 0.76
CA ALA A 19 -2.23 -3.24 1.25
C ALA A 19 -2.34 -4.11 2.52
N ALA A 20 -1.31 -4.94 2.76
CA ALA A 20 -1.19 -5.72 3.97
C ALA A 20 -0.68 -4.82 5.12
N LEU A 21 -1.63 -4.19 5.83
CA LEU A 21 -1.33 -3.28 6.95
C LEU A 21 -1.46 -3.93 8.33
N ASN A 22 -1.91 -5.19 8.41
CA ASN A 22 -1.98 -5.91 9.67
C ASN A 22 -0.55 -6.25 10.12
N VAL A 23 0.03 -5.48 11.03
CA VAL A 23 1.38 -5.67 11.56
C VAL A 23 1.33 -5.77 13.08
N PRO A 24 2.24 -6.53 13.70
CA PRO A 24 2.31 -6.56 15.15
C PRO A 24 2.75 -5.19 15.67
N VAL A 25 2.01 -4.71 16.66
CA VAL A 25 2.23 -3.43 17.35
C VAL A 25 2.31 -3.72 18.85
N GLU A 26 3.40 -3.30 19.48
CA GLU A 26 3.61 -3.41 20.92
C GLU A 26 3.85 -2.00 21.47
N ASN A 27 3.12 -1.61 22.52
CA ASN A 27 3.22 -0.27 23.13
C ASN A 27 3.08 0.89 22.11
N GLY A 28 2.25 0.72 21.09
CA GLY A 28 2.07 1.72 20.02
C GLY A 28 3.18 1.73 18.95
N CYS A 29 4.18 0.87 19.06
CA CYS A 29 5.28 0.77 18.10
C CYS A 29 5.16 -0.50 17.24
N VAL A 30 5.40 -0.36 15.93
CA VAL A 30 5.46 -1.51 15.01
C VAL A 30 6.74 -2.31 15.28
N VAL A 31 6.60 -3.56 15.73
CA VAL A 31 7.74 -4.43 16.05
C VAL A 31 8.22 -5.26 14.87
N ASN A 32 7.38 -5.45 13.84
CA ASN A 32 7.78 -6.06 12.58
C ASN A 32 7.15 -5.34 11.38
N ASN A 33 8.00 -4.69 10.57
CA ASN A 33 7.58 -3.88 9.44
C ASN A 33 7.62 -4.60 8.08
N TYR A 34 7.88 -5.91 8.04
CA TYR A 34 8.05 -6.67 6.80
C TYR A 34 6.89 -6.49 5.82
N ARG A 35 5.64 -6.53 6.32
CA ARG A 35 4.44 -6.34 5.49
C ARG A 35 4.33 -4.92 4.94
N LEU A 36 4.68 -3.91 5.75
CA LEU A 36 4.72 -2.51 5.29
C LEU A 36 5.75 -2.33 4.18
N ARG A 37 6.97 -2.85 4.36
CA ARG A 37 8.05 -2.75 3.36
C ARG A 37 7.68 -3.39 2.03
N ARG A 38 6.88 -4.46 2.03
CA ARG A 38 6.39 -5.09 0.80
C ARG A 38 5.41 -4.21 -0.01
N ALA A 39 4.69 -3.29 0.63
CA ALA A 39 3.78 -2.37 -0.07
C ALA A 39 4.51 -1.19 -0.72
N VAL A 40 5.70 -0.83 -0.21
CA VAL A 40 6.47 0.35 -0.64
C VAL A 40 6.74 0.38 -2.15
N PRO A 41 7.17 -0.70 -2.83
CA PRO A 41 7.44 -0.66 -4.27
C PRO A 41 6.22 -0.26 -5.10
N THR A 42 5.02 -0.75 -4.74
CA THR A 42 3.77 -0.41 -5.43
C THR A 42 3.38 1.04 -5.16
N ILE A 43 3.48 1.50 -3.90
CA ILE A 43 3.18 2.89 -3.53
C ILE A 43 4.09 3.85 -4.30
N ARG A 44 5.41 3.58 -4.32
CA ARG A 44 6.39 4.39 -5.05
C ARG A 44 6.12 4.38 -6.54
N PHE A 45 5.86 3.21 -7.14
CA PHE A 45 5.54 3.10 -8.57
C PHE A 45 4.39 4.02 -8.98
N LEU A 46 3.33 4.09 -8.17
CA LEU A 46 2.15 4.92 -8.43
C LEU A 46 2.42 6.41 -8.16
N ALA A 47 3.04 6.72 -7.02
CA ALA A 47 3.32 8.10 -6.61
C ALA A 47 4.32 8.79 -7.56
N GLU A 48 5.38 8.09 -7.98
CA GLU A 48 6.37 8.60 -8.95
C GLU A 48 5.76 8.86 -10.34
N ARG A 49 4.55 8.35 -10.62
CA ARG A 49 3.78 8.60 -11.85
C ARG A 49 2.66 9.64 -11.68
N GLY A 50 2.65 10.35 -10.56
CA GLY A 50 1.69 11.42 -10.28
C GLY A 50 0.31 10.95 -9.79
N ALA A 51 0.15 9.68 -9.42
CA ALA A 51 -1.11 9.21 -8.85
C ALA A 51 -1.30 9.69 -7.40
N LYS A 52 -2.57 9.93 -7.03
CA LYS A 52 -2.99 10.23 -5.66
C LYS A 52 -3.28 8.90 -4.95
N VAL A 53 -2.28 8.35 -4.26
CA VAL A 53 -2.38 7.02 -3.64
C VAL A 53 -3.21 7.07 -2.35
N VAL A 54 -4.25 6.24 -2.28
CA VAL A 54 -5.08 6.03 -1.07
C VAL A 54 -4.88 4.60 -0.60
N LEU A 55 -4.33 4.40 0.59
CA LEU A 55 -4.07 3.07 1.15
C LEU A 55 -5.22 2.61 2.03
N ILE A 56 -5.65 1.37 1.84
CA ILE A 56 -6.58 0.68 2.74
C ILE A 56 -6.03 -0.67 3.15
N GLY A 57 -6.34 -1.09 4.37
CA GLY A 57 -5.96 -2.38 4.91
C GLY A 57 -6.64 -2.62 6.25
N HIS A 58 -6.61 -3.85 6.71
CA HIS A 58 -7.09 -4.21 8.05
C HIS A 58 -5.93 -4.16 9.04
N SER A 59 -6.22 -3.85 10.30
CA SER A 59 -5.30 -3.94 11.42
C SER A 59 -6.05 -4.52 12.63
N GLY A 60 -5.51 -5.56 13.24
CA GLY A 60 -6.13 -6.23 14.38
C GLY A 60 -5.96 -7.75 14.36
N GLU A 61 -6.41 -8.38 15.45
CA GLU A 61 -6.19 -9.81 15.72
C GLU A 61 -7.10 -10.74 14.89
N LYS A 62 -8.21 -10.22 14.37
CA LYS A 62 -9.13 -10.98 13.51
C LYS A 62 -8.73 -10.80 12.04
N GLY A 63 -7.65 -11.47 11.65
CA GLY A 63 -7.24 -11.65 10.26
C GLY A 63 -7.89 -12.87 9.63
#